data_AF-A0AAW9KIE8-F1
#
_entry.id   AF-A0AAW9KIE8-F1
#
_cell.length_a   1.000
_cell.length_b   1.000
_cell.length_c   1.000
_cell.angle_alpha   90.00
_cell.angle_beta   90.00
_cell.angle_gamma   90.00
#
_symmetry.space_group_name_H-M   'P 1'
#
loop_
_entity.id
_entity.type
_entity.pdbx_description
1 polymer ?
#
loop_
_entity_poly.entity_id
_entity_poly.type
_entity_poly.pdbx_seq_one_letter_code
_entity_poly.pdbx_strand_id
1 'polypeptide(L)'
;ENGTILVIESTISPGTIDKFVRPIIEERGFVIGQDIHLVHAPERIIPGKMVYELENNSRTIGADSREVGEEVKSWYKSFCKNEIVVTDIKTAEMSKVVENTFRDINIAFANELAKMCDREGMDVYELIKIANKHPRVNILQPGPGVGGHCISVDPWFLVGDYPDIVNV
;
A
#
# COMPACT_ATOMS: atom_id res chain seq x y z
N GLU A 1 -17.49 8.61 -22.34
CA GLU A 1 -18.94 8.36 -22.43
C GLU A 1 -19.54 8.58 -21.04
N ASN A 2 -20.81 8.91 -20.89
CA ASN A 2 -21.39 9.04 -19.55
C ASN A 2 -21.40 7.68 -18.84
N GLY A 3 -21.11 7.67 -17.53
CA GLY A 3 -20.90 6.46 -16.74
C GLY A 3 -19.51 5.83 -16.90
N THR A 4 -18.50 6.57 -17.37
CA THR A 4 -17.13 6.04 -17.49
C THR A 4 -16.54 5.75 -16.11
N ILE A 5 -15.99 4.56 -15.89
CA ILE A 5 -15.26 4.24 -14.66
C ILE A 5 -13.76 4.46 -14.89
N LEU A 6 -13.18 5.41 -14.14
CA LEU A 6 -11.75 5.70 -14.16
C LEU A 6 -11.06 4.98 -13.01
N VAL A 7 -10.32 3.91 -13.33
CA VAL A 7 -9.55 3.14 -12.35
C VAL A 7 -8.10 3.63 -12.32
N ILE A 8 -7.65 4.02 -11.13
CA ILE A 8 -6.29 4.52 -10.87
C ILE A 8 -5.54 3.43 -10.11
N GLU A 9 -4.57 2.78 -10.76
CA GLU A 9 -3.76 1.72 -10.13
C GLU A 9 -2.41 2.22 -9.62
N SER A 10 -1.96 3.39 -10.10
CA SER A 10 -0.71 4.00 -9.66
C SER A 10 -0.69 4.22 -8.15
N THR A 11 0.45 3.96 -7.53
CA THR A 11 0.66 4.35 -6.13
C THR A 11 0.64 5.87 -6.04
N ILE A 12 -0.21 6.39 -5.16
CA ILE A 12 -0.44 7.80 -4.96
C ILE A 12 -0.52 8.08 -3.46
N SER A 13 -0.18 9.30 -3.05
CA SER A 13 -0.29 9.73 -1.65
C SER A 13 -1.75 9.78 -1.21
N PRO A 14 -2.06 9.56 0.07
CA PRO A 14 -3.42 9.66 0.57
C PRO A 14 -4.06 11.03 0.26
N GLY A 15 -5.28 11.00 -0.27
CA GLY A 15 -6.01 12.18 -0.70
C GLY A 15 -5.59 12.75 -2.06
N THR A 16 -4.70 12.10 -2.81
CA THR A 16 -4.31 12.56 -4.16
C THR A 16 -5.51 12.62 -5.09
N ILE A 17 -6.42 11.62 -5.02
CA ILE A 17 -7.62 11.62 -5.86
C ILE A 17 -8.49 12.85 -5.55
N ASP A 18 -8.71 13.16 -4.28
CA ASP A 18 -9.55 14.30 -3.91
C ASP A 18 -8.87 15.66 -4.16
N LYS A 19 -7.55 15.77 -3.93
CA LYS A 19 -6.80 17.02 -4.06
C LYS A 19 -6.50 17.39 -5.51
N PHE A 20 -6.33 16.40 -6.39
CA PHE A 20 -5.81 16.64 -7.75
C PHE A 20 -6.66 16.03 -8.85
N VAL A 21 -7.09 14.77 -8.72
CA VAL A 21 -7.79 14.08 -9.81
C VAL A 21 -9.22 14.59 -9.96
N ARG A 22 -9.95 14.64 -8.85
CA ARG A 22 -11.34 15.10 -8.77
C ARG A 22 -11.50 16.53 -9.32
N PRO A 23 -10.69 17.52 -8.89
CA PRO A 23 -10.76 18.87 -9.45
C PRO A 23 -10.54 18.94 -10.97
N ILE A 24 -9.57 18.19 -11.52
CA ILE A 24 -9.31 18.19 -12.97
C ILE A 24 -10.52 17.67 -13.78
N ILE A 25 -11.26 16.72 -13.22
CA ILE A 25 -12.46 16.16 -13.86
C ILE A 25 -13.60 17.17 -13.83
N GLU A 26 -13.84 17.80 -12.68
CA GLU A 26 -14.88 18.80 -12.48
C GLU A 26 -14.63 20.06 -13.32
N GLU A 27 -13.37 20.53 -13.41
CA GLU A 27 -12.96 21.67 -14.25
C GLU A 27 -13.25 21.44 -15.74
N ARG A 28 -13.28 20.17 -16.18
CA ARG A 28 -13.66 19.80 -17.55
C ARG A 28 -15.17 19.73 -17.77
N GLY A 29 -15.97 19.99 -16.73
CA GLY A 29 -17.43 20.02 -16.78
C GLY A 29 -18.10 18.66 -16.63
N PHE A 30 -17.38 17.63 -16.18
CA PHE A 30 -17.95 16.32 -15.90
C PHE A 30 -18.45 16.23 -14.46
N VAL A 31 -19.60 15.58 -14.26
CA VAL A 31 -20.18 15.32 -12.94
C VAL A 31 -19.69 13.98 -12.42
N ILE A 32 -18.95 13.99 -11.30
CA ILE A 32 -18.48 12.76 -10.67
C ILE A 32 -19.66 11.99 -10.06
N GLY A 33 -19.65 10.67 -10.25
CA GLY A 33 -20.75 9.79 -9.84
C GLY A 33 -21.88 9.69 -10.87
N GLN A 34 -21.80 10.43 -11.98
CA GLN A 34 -22.75 10.36 -13.09
C GLN A 34 -22.05 10.20 -14.44
N ASP A 35 -21.19 11.15 -14.81
CA ASP A 35 -20.46 11.10 -16.07
C ASP A 35 -19.19 10.26 -15.92
N ILE A 36 -18.49 10.42 -14.78
CA ILE A 36 -17.27 9.70 -14.44
C ILE A 36 -17.35 9.16 -13.01
N HIS A 37 -17.02 7.89 -12.81
CA HIS A 37 -16.87 7.27 -11.50
C HIS A 37 -15.38 7.05 -11.19
N LEU A 38 -14.96 7.45 -9.99
CA LEU A 38 -13.58 7.32 -9.55
C LEU A 38 -13.37 6.04 -8.75
N VAL A 39 -12.31 5.32 -9.09
CA VAL A 39 -11.92 4.09 -8.42
C VAL A 39 -10.41 4.05 -8.27
N HIS A 40 -9.93 3.61 -7.11
CA HIS A 40 -8.53 3.34 -6.83
C HIS A 40 -8.32 1.85 -6.60
N ALA A 41 -7.43 1.22 -7.35
CA ALA A 41 -7.11 -0.20 -7.25
C ALA A 41 -5.58 -0.38 -7.17
N PRO A 42 -4.95 -0.06 -6.03
CA PRO A 42 -3.49 -0.04 -5.94
C PRO A 42 -2.90 -1.43 -6.20
N GLU A 43 -1.92 -1.50 -7.09
CA GLU A 43 -1.29 -2.77 -7.47
C GLU A 43 -0.31 -3.30 -6.40
N ARG A 44 -0.24 -4.63 -6.27
CA ARG A 44 0.61 -5.35 -5.31
C ARG A 44 1.39 -6.46 -6.02
N ILE A 45 2.22 -6.12 -7.01
CA ILE A 45 3.08 -7.08 -7.71
C ILE A 45 4.55 -6.96 -7.28
N ILE A 46 5.22 -8.11 -7.21
CA ILE A 46 6.66 -8.21 -7.02
C ILE A 46 7.33 -8.52 -8.37
N PRO A 47 8.41 -7.80 -8.73
CA PRO A 47 9.21 -8.13 -9.91
C PRO A 47 9.69 -9.59 -9.88
N GLY A 48 9.56 -10.29 -11.01
CA GLY A 48 9.99 -11.70 -11.15
C GLY A 48 8.91 -12.74 -10.84
N LYS A 49 7.75 -12.35 -10.27
CA LYS A 49 6.58 -13.24 -10.05
C LYS A 49 5.24 -12.61 -10.44
N MET A 50 5.25 -11.64 -11.36
CA MET A 50 4.08 -10.80 -11.66
C MET A 50 2.78 -11.57 -11.92
N VAL A 51 2.77 -12.55 -12.83
CA VAL A 51 1.54 -13.33 -13.14
C VAL A 51 1.02 -14.07 -11.92
N TYR A 52 1.91 -14.68 -11.14
CA TYR A 52 1.52 -15.39 -9.91
C TYR A 52 0.90 -14.43 -8.89
N GLU A 53 1.52 -13.28 -8.66
CA GLU A 53 1.03 -12.28 -7.70
C GLU A 53 -0.30 -11.66 -8.16
N LEU A 54 -0.47 -11.38 -9.45
CA LEU A 54 -1.72 -10.87 -10.01
C LEU A 54 -2.90 -11.81 -9.71
N GLU A 55 -2.66 -13.13 -9.79
CA GLU A 55 -3.68 -14.15 -9.52
C GLU A 55 -3.92 -14.41 -8.02
N ASN A 56 -2.86 -14.39 -7.20
CA ASN A 56 -2.92 -14.94 -5.85
C ASN A 56 -2.89 -13.90 -4.72
N ASN A 57 -2.58 -12.64 -4.99
CA ASN A 57 -2.61 -11.61 -3.96
C ASN A 57 -4.02 -11.07 -3.75
N SER A 58 -4.37 -10.81 -2.49
CA SER A 58 -5.59 -10.08 -2.18
C SER A 58 -5.48 -8.63 -2.67
N ARG A 59 -6.60 -8.11 -3.17
CA ARG A 59 -6.69 -6.76 -3.72
C ARG A 59 -7.62 -5.87 -2.91
N THR A 60 -7.36 -4.58 -2.98
CA THR A 60 -8.21 -3.53 -2.41
C THR A 60 -8.73 -2.67 -3.55
N ILE A 61 -10.02 -2.36 -3.54
CA ILE A 61 -10.68 -1.45 -4.48
C ILE A 61 -11.37 -0.37 -3.66
N GLY A 62 -10.88 0.86 -3.77
CA GLY A 62 -11.51 2.05 -3.22
C GLY A 62 -12.43 2.69 -4.24
N ALA A 63 -13.68 2.97 -3.92
CA ALA A 63 -14.61 3.64 -4.81
C ALA A 63 -15.52 4.62 -4.05
N ASP A 64 -15.97 5.68 -4.73
CA ASP A 64 -16.97 6.61 -4.15
C ASP A 64 -18.35 5.94 -3.98
N SER A 65 -18.70 5.03 -4.89
CA SER A 65 -19.93 4.22 -4.85
C SER A 65 -19.57 2.75 -4.64
N ARG A 66 -20.30 2.09 -3.73
CA ARG A 66 -20.11 0.67 -3.46
C ARG A 66 -20.50 -0.19 -4.67
N GLU A 67 -21.56 0.20 -5.38
CA GLU A 67 -22.04 -0.48 -6.58
C GLU A 67 -20.95 -0.51 -7.66
N VAL A 68 -20.34 0.65 -7.94
CA VAL A 68 -19.22 0.76 -8.89
C VAL A 68 -18.02 -0.07 -8.42
N GLY A 69 -17.71 -0.05 -7.11
CA GLY A 69 -16.62 -0.84 -6.56
C GLY A 69 -16.83 -2.36 -6.73
N GLU A 70 -18.06 -2.85 -6.55
CA GLU A 70 -18.38 -4.27 -6.79
C GLU A 70 -18.40 -4.62 -8.29
N GLU A 71 -18.79 -3.69 -9.17
CA GLU A 71 -18.66 -3.85 -10.62
C GLU A 71 -17.19 -4.01 -11.03
N VAL A 72 -16.31 -3.09 -10.59
CA VAL A 72 -14.88 -3.19 -10.87
C VAL A 72 -14.29 -4.46 -10.29
N LYS A 73 -14.67 -4.84 -9.06
CA LYS A 73 -14.27 -6.12 -8.46
C LYS A 73 -14.63 -7.31 -9.35
N SER A 74 -15.76 -7.30 -10.03
CA SER A 74 -16.14 -8.37 -10.97
C SER A 74 -15.16 -8.50 -12.13
N TRP A 75 -14.58 -7.39 -12.60
CA TRP A 75 -13.56 -7.39 -13.65
C TRP A 75 -12.25 -8.02 -13.16
N TYR A 76 -11.75 -7.58 -11.99
CA TYR A 76 -10.54 -8.15 -11.40
C TYR A 76 -10.70 -9.61 -11.00
N LYS A 77 -11.92 -10.07 -10.69
CA LYS A 77 -12.23 -11.48 -10.42
C LYS A 77 -12.01 -12.41 -11.62
N SER A 78 -11.88 -11.88 -12.84
CA SER A 78 -11.52 -12.69 -14.01
C SER A 78 -10.13 -13.33 -13.89
N PHE A 79 -9.22 -12.75 -13.10
CA PHE A 79 -7.86 -13.28 -12.89
C PHE A 79 -7.46 -13.41 -11.42
N CYS A 80 -7.93 -12.53 -10.53
CA CYS A 80 -7.60 -12.56 -9.10
C CYS A 80 -8.43 -13.63 -8.37
N LYS A 81 -7.78 -14.71 -7.98
CA LYS A 81 -8.37 -15.86 -7.27
C LYS A 81 -8.59 -15.57 -5.79
N ASN A 82 -7.76 -14.73 -5.19
CA ASN A 82 -7.84 -14.40 -3.77
C ASN A 82 -8.92 -13.34 -3.46
N GLU A 83 -9.02 -12.93 -2.20
CA GLU A 83 -9.99 -11.95 -1.72
C GLU A 83 -9.80 -10.58 -2.39
N ILE A 84 -10.92 -9.95 -2.76
CA ILE A 84 -10.94 -8.57 -3.24
C ILE A 84 -11.87 -7.79 -2.32
N VAL A 85 -11.29 -6.85 -1.58
CA VAL A 85 -11.98 -6.01 -0.60
C VAL A 85 -12.37 -4.70 -1.28
N VAL A 86 -13.66 -4.37 -1.24
CA VAL A 86 -14.16 -3.07 -1.68
C VAL A 86 -14.30 -2.16 -0.46
N THR A 87 -13.83 -0.92 -0.57
CA THR A 87 -13.80 0.10 0.48
C THR A 87 -13.91 1.50 -0.15
N ASP A 88 -13.73 2.56 0.62
CA ASP A 88 -13.66 3.94 0.11
C ASP A 88 -12.26 4.28 -0.43
N ILE A 89 -12.18 5.31 -1.28
CA ILE A 89 -10.95 5.70 -1.97
C ILE A 89 -9.82 6.03 -0.97
N LYS A 90 -10.12 6.79 0.09
CA LYS A 90 -9.10 7.23 1.07
C LYS A 90 -8.52 6.04 1.82
N THR A 91 -9.36 5.10 2.23
CA THR A 91 -8.91 3.86 2.88
C THR A 91 -8.02 3.05 1.93
N ALA A 92 -8.38 2.95 0.65
CA ALA A 92 -7.55 2.25 -0.33
C ALA A 92 -6.18 2.92 -0.53
N GLU A 93 -6.13 4.25 -0.71
CA GLU A 93 -4.87 5.01 -0.86
C GLU A 93 -3.98 4.82 0.38
N MET A 94 -4.55 4.98 1.58
CA MET A 94 -3.83 4.87 2.84
C MET A 94 -3.29 3.46 3.10
N SER A 95 -4.08 2.42 2.80
CA SER A 95 -3.69 1.03 3.05
C SER A 95 -2.35 0.68 2.39
N LYS A 96 -2.14 1.14 1.15
CA LYS A 96 -0.94 0.85 0.39
C LYS A 96 0.31 1.48 1.01
N VAL A 97 0.20 2.74 1.41
CA VAL A 97 1.31 3.49 2.03
C VAL A 97 1.65 2.91 3.40
N VAL A 98 0.64 2.54 4.19
CA VAL A 98 0.82 1.93 5.52
C VAL A 98 1.51 0.57 5.43
N GLU A 99 1.17 -0.28 4.46
CA GLU A 99 1.83 -1.58 4.24
C GLU A 99 3.36 -1.42 4.07
N ASN A 100 3.77 -0.48 3.22
CA ASN A 100 5.19 -0.25 2.95
C ASN A 100 5.89 0.45 4.12
N THR A 101 5.21 1.38 4.79
CA THR A 101 5.75 2.06 5.99
C THR A 101 5.97 1.08 7.13
N PHE A 102 5.00 0.19 7.40
CA PHE A 102 5.16 -0.86 8.41
C PHE A 102 6.40 -1.71 8.14
N ARG A 103 6.62 -2.08 6.88
CA ARG A 103 7.77 -2.87 6.47
C ARG A 103 9.09 -2.11 6.69
N ASP A 104 9.15 -0.85 6.32
CA ASP A 104 10.35 -0.02 6.47
C ASP A 104 10.78 0.12 7.93
N ILE A 105 9.84 0.47 8.81
CA ILE A 105 10.06 0.58 10.27
C ILE A 105 10.63 -0.73 10.83
N ASN A 106 10.05 -1.87 10.45
CA ASN A 106 10.48 -3.15 10.98
C ASN A 106 11.87 -3.57 10.45
N ILE A 107 12.26 -3.13 9.25
CA ILE A 107 13.63 -3.30 8.75
C ILE A 107 14.59 -2.39 9.51
N ALA A 108 14.21 -1.13 9.75
CA ALA A 108 15.01 -0.20 10.55
C ALA A 108 15.27 -0.77 11.95
N PHE A 109 14.24 -1.27 12.63
CA PHE A 109 14.36 -1.92 13.93
C PHE A 109 15.30 -3.15 13.88
N ALA A 110 15.18 -4.01 12.87
CA ALA A 110 16.07 -5.15 12.70
C ALA A 110 17.54 -4.73 12.51
N ASN A 111 17.79 -3.65 11.76
CA ASN A 111 19.11 -3.09 11.55
C ASN A 111 19.69 -2.45 12.83
N GLU A 112 18.85 -1.83 13.67
CA GLU A 112 19.26 -1.33 14.98
C GLU A 112 19.64 -2.46 15.93
N LEU A 113 18.87 -3.55 15.95
CA LEU A 113 19.24 -4.76 16.71
C LEU A 113 20.58 -5.31 16.26
N ALA A 114 20.87 -5.33 14.96
CA ALA A 114 22.17 -5.77 14.45
C ALA A 114 23.33 -4.94 15.02
N LYS A 115 23.17 -3.61 15.12
CA LYS A 115 24.18 -2.72 15.72
C LYS A 115 24.35 -2.97 17.22
N MET A 116 23.26 -3.24 17.94
CA MET A 116 23.32 -3.56 19.37
C MET A 116 24.01 -4.91 19.61
N CYS A 117 23.66 -5.93 18.83
CA CYS A 117 24.26 -7.25 18.92
C CYS A 117 25.76 -7.23 18.58
N ASP A 118 26.17 -6.47 17.56
CA ASP A 118 27.59 -6.29 17.22
C ASP A 118 28.39 -5.69 18.39
N ARG A 119 27.84 -4.65 19.03
CA ARG A 119 28.45 -4.01 20.21
C ARG A 119 28.64 -4.98 21.39
N GLU A 120 27.67 -5.88 21.60
CA GLU A 120 27.66 -6.81 22.73
C GLU A 120 28.26 -8.19 22.39
N GLY A 121 28.74 -8.40 21.16
CA GLY A 121 29.29 -9.68 20.71
C GLY A 121 28.26 -10.81 20.60
N MET A 122 27.00 -10.47 20.30
CA MET A 122 25.88 -11.41 20.14
C MET A 122 25.56 -11.70 18.67
N ASP A 123 25.03 -12.89 18.37
CA ASP A 123 24.48 -13.19 17.05
C ASP A 123 23.04 -12.66 16.91
N VAL A 124 22.86 -11.62 16.08
CA VAL A 124 21.55 -11.01 15.80
C VAL A 124 20.57 -12.00 15.18
N TYR A 125 21.03 -12.95 14.35
CA TYR A 125 20.16 -13.92 13.69
C TYR A 125 19.65 -14.96 14.70
N GLU A 126 20.48 -15.37 15.66
CA GLU A 126 20.05 -16.22 16.77
C GLU A 126 19.04 -15.48 17.66
N LEU A 127 19.31 -14.23 18.01
CA LEU A 127 18.40 -13.39 18.79
C LEU A 127 17.02 -13.26 18.12
N ILE A 128 16.99 -12.88 16.83
CA ILE A 128 15.74 -12.74 16.05
C ILE A 128 14.99 -14.08 15.97
N LYS A 129 15.72 -15.17 15.71
CA LYS A 129 15.13 -16.52 15.64
C LYS A 129 14.46 -16.92 16.95
N ILE A 130 15.06 -16.61 18.10
CA ILE A 130 14.48 -16.90 19.41
C ILE A 130 13.29 -15.97 19.70
N ALA A 131 13.42 -14.67 19.44
CA ALA A 131 12.36 -13.69 19.66
C ALA A 131 11.09 -14.01 18.86
N ASN A 132 11.25 -14.39 17.59
CA ASN A 132 10.15 -14.76 16.69
C ASN A 132 9.47 -16.10 17.05
N LYS A 133 9.94 -16.84 18.07
CA LYS A 133 9.17 -17.97 18.63
C LYS A 133 7.91 -17.50 19.37
N HIS A 134 7.87 -16.24 19.81
CA HIS A 134 6.67 -15.70 20.43
C HIS A 134 5.59 -15.43 19.37
N PRO A 135 4.34 -15.88 19.57
CA PRO A 135 3.31 -15.92 18.51
C PRO A 135 2.83 -14.55 18.01
N ARG A 136 3.25 -13.45 18.65
CA ARG A 136 2.89 -12.08 18.30
C ARG A 136 4.10 -11.24 17.87
N VAL A 137 5.26 -11.87 17.69
CA VAL A 137 6.50 -11.19 17.30
C VAL A 137 6.95 -11.70 15.94
N ASN A 138 7.23 -10.76 15.03
CA ASN A 138 7.72 -11.05 13.69
C ASN A 138 8.76 -10.00 13.28
N ILE A 139 9.94 -10.05 13.89
CA ILE A 139 11.07 -9.19 13.57
C ILE A 139 11.61 -9.58 12.19
N LEU A 140 11.80 -8.59 11.32
CA LEU A 140 12.34 -8.79 9.98
C LEU A 140 13.85 -9.04 10.01
N GLN A 141 14.41 -9.41 8.86
CA GLN A 141 15.85 -9.66 8.74
C GLN A 141 16.62 -8.35 8.55
N PRO A 142 17.76 -8.15 9.24
CA PRO A 142 18.63 -7.02 8.98
C PRO A 142 19.31 -7.15 7.61
N GLY A 143 19.84 -6.04 7.11
CA GLY A 143 20.54 -5.97 5.84
C GLY A 143 21.38 -4.70 5.68
N PRO A 144 21.99 -4.47 4.51
CA PRO A 144 22.84 -3.31 4.27
C PRO A 144 22.08 -1.98 4.19
N GLY A 145 20.75 -2.02 4.19
CA GLY A 145 19.86 -0.87 4.07
C GLY A 145 18.55 -1.24 3.38
N VAL A 146 17.74 -0.23 3.08
CA VAL A 146 16.48 -0.36 2.34
C VAL A 146 16.64 0.35 1.00
N GLY A 147 16.20 -0.31 -0.08
CA GLY A 147 16.25 0.24 -1.44
C GLY A 147 14.97 -0.03 -2.22
N GLY A 148 15.00 0.26 -3.52
CA GLY A 148 13.83 0.15 -4.40
C GLY A 148 12.90 1.36 -4.32
N HIS A 149 11.91 1.38 -5.22
CA HIS A 149 11.08 2.56 -5.48
C HIS A 149 10.00 2.85 -4.44
N CYS A 150 9.49 1.83 -3.75
CA CYS A 150 8.33 2.00 -2.86
C CYS A 150 8.76 2.20 -1.40
N ILE A 151 9.50 1.24 -0.82
CA ILE A 151 9.73 1.20 0.63
C ILE A 151 10.48 2.44 1.14
N SER A 152 11.43 2.95 0.36
CA SER A 152 12.23 4.13 0.73
C SER A 152 11.51 5.47 0.56
N VAL A 153 10.37 5.50 -0.14
CA VAL A 153 9.66 6.74 -0.53
C VAL A 153 8.30 6.83 0.16
N ASP A 154 7.56 5.73 0.23
CA ASP A 154 6.18 5.73 0.74
C ASP A 154 6.03 6.29 2.17
N PRO A 155 6.94 6.00 3.14
CA PRO A 155 6.88 6.61 4.47
C PRO A 155 6.88 8.15 4.44
N TRP A 156 7.56 8.76 3.46
CA TRP A 156 7.63 10.21 3.34
C TRP A 156 6.31 10.85 2.94
N PHE A 157 5.38 10.11 2.33
CA PHE A 157 4.02 10.62 2.13
C PHE A 157 3.31 10.83 3.47
N LEU A 158 3.50 9.92 4.43
CA LEU A 158 2.92 10.08 5.77
C LEU A 158 3.58 11.21 6.56
N VAL A 159 4.90 11.33 6.50
CA VAL A 159 5.63 12.43 7.14
C VAL A 159 5.25 13.78 6.52
N GLY A 160 5.09 13.84 5.20
CA GLY A 160 4.72 15.06 4.49
C GLY A 160 3.28 15.51 4.75
N ASP A 161 2.32 14.58 4.75
CA ASP A 161 0.90 14.91 4.97
C ASP A 161 0.53 15.03 6.46
N TYR A 162 1.27 14.39 7.38
CA TYR A 162 1.00 14.36 8.83
C TYR A 162 2.24 14.63 9.72
N PRO A 163 2.97 15.74 9.52
CA PRO A 163 4.25 16.01 10.17
C PRO A 163 4.18 16.22 11.69
N ASP A 164 2.99 16.52 12.22
CA ASP A 164 2.73 16.72 13.64
C ASP A 164 2.43 15.41 14.40
N ILE A 165 2.15 14.32 13.67
CA ILE A 165 1.76 13.03 14.24
C ILE A 165 2.85 11.98 14.01
N VAL A 166 3.45 11.98 12.82
CA VAL A 166 4.29 10.91 12.31
C VAL A 166 5.77 11.18 12.65
N ASN A 167 6.39 10.30 13.45
CA ASN A 167 7.79 10.40 13.91
C ASN A 167 8.68 9.29 13.35
N VAL A 168 8.34 8.77 12.17
CA VAL A 168 9.13 7.72 11.50
C VAL A 168 10.34 8.29 10.78
#